data_AF-M7TU27-F1
#
_entry.id   AF-M7TU27-F1
#
_cell.length_a   1.000
_cell.length_b   1.000
_cell.length_c   1.000
_cell.angle_alpha   90.00
_cell.angle_beta   90.00
_cell.angle_gamma   90.00
#
_symmetry.space_group_name_H-M   'P 1'
#
loop_
_entity.id
_entity.type
_entity.pdbx_description
1 polymer ?
#
loop_
_entity_poly.entity_id
_entity_poly.type
_entity_poly.pdbx_seq_one_letter_code
_entity_poly.pdbx_strand_id
1 'polypeptide(L)'
;MPLPNQIEHPTPAQAFELAEKHATLLRHLFNHPGFKYLEPPTAQIYKTDPTTAPPLIWVADFVQNTYINCIIPFLPAGATRKCKAVGNPWAYADASYQWEWEWDEQAGALKDASGNVVEFRTLPEDQAKEKISDVITRGFMTKKIVLENETDPKARLIIGGSTFDFGEDVRQAVRNLD
;
A
#
# COMPACT_ATOMS: atom_id res chain seq x y z
N MET A 1 -20.30 2.70 -0.28
CA MET A 1 -20.69 2.76 -1.70
C MET A 1 -21.12 1.37 -2.15
N PRO A 2 -22.05 1.25 -3.12
CA PRO A 2 -22.27 -0.02 -3.81
C PRO A 2 -20.96 -0.43 -4.51
N LEU A 3 -20.62 -1.72 -4.46
CA LEU A 3 -19.51 -2.27 -5.23
C LEU A 3 -19.72 -1.90 -6.71
N PRO A 4 -18.68 -1.47 -7.46
CA PRO A 4 -18.81 -1.22 -8.88
C PRO A 4 -19.42 -2.45 -9.56
N ASN A 5 -20.47 -2.24 -10.36
CA ASN A 5 -21.27 -3.31 -10.98
C ASN A 5 -20.46 -4.22 -11.92
N GLN A 6 -19.24 -3.83 -12.29
CA GLN A 6 -18.27 -4.67 -12.97
C GLN A 6 -16.89 -4.45 -12.33
N ILE A 7 -16.37 -5.50 -11.71
CA ILE A 7 -14.95 -5.55 -11.36
C ILE A 7 -14.21 -5.80 -12.68
N GLU A 8 -13.67 -4.74 -13.28
CA GLU A 8 -12.92 -4.83 -14.52
C GLU A 8 -11.42 -4.78 -14.24
N HIS A 9 -10.62 -5.24 -15.20
CA HIS A 9 -9.17 -5.09 -15.12
C HIS A 9 -8.83 -3.59 -15.06
N PRO A 10 -8.06 -3.12 -14.06
CA PRO A 10 -7.75 -1.69 -13.95
C PRO A 10 -6.96 -1.23 -15.17
N THR A 11 -7.18 0.01 -15.59
CA THR A 11 -6.29 0.66 -16.55
C THR A 11 -4.90 0.87 -15.91
N PRO A 12 -3.82 1.03 -16.69
CA PRO A 12 -2.50 1.33 -16.14
C PRO A 12 -2.49 2.52 -15.16
N ALA A 13 -3.25 3.58 -15.47
CA ALA A 13 -3.42 4.72 -14.60
C ALA A 13 -4.11 4.37 -13.28
N GLN A 14 -5.19 3.58 -13.32
CA GLN A 14 -5.88 3.12 -12.10
C GLN A 14 -5.02 2.19 -11.26
N ALA A 15 -4.27 1.27 -11.89
CA ALA A 15 -3.35 0.38 -11.20
C ALA A 15 -2.23 1.18 -10.51
N PHE A 16 -1.72 2.22 -11.17
CA PHE A 16 -0.71 3.11 -10.60
C PHE A 16 -1.27 3.94 -9.44
N GLU A 17 -2.43 4.56 -9.59
CA GLU A 17 -3.08 5.35 -8.53
C GLU A 17 -3.37 4.48 -7.29
N LEU A 18 -3.90 3.27 -7.50
CA LEU A 18 -4.11 2.31 -6.41
C LEU A 18 -2.80 1.95 -5.71
N ALA A 19 -1.73 1.74 -6.48
CA ALA A 19 -0.42 1.45 -5.93
C ALA A 19 0.17 2.62 -5.15
N GLU A 20 0.03 3.84 -5.66
CA GLU A 20 0.51 5.06 -4.98
C GLU A 20 -0.23 5.30 -3.66
N LYS A 21 -1.56 5.18 -3.65
CA LYS A 21 -2.38 5.30 -2.43
C LYS A 21 -1.94 4.29 -1.37
N HIS A 22 -1.77 3.02 -1.75
CA HIS A 22 -1.36 1.97 -0.82
C HIS A 22 0.11 2.11 -0.39
N ALA A 23 1.01 2.51 -1.29
CA ALA A 23 2.40 2.78 -0.94
C ALA A 23 2.52 3.95 0.04
N THR A 24 1.72 5.00 -0.14
CA THR A 24 1.63 6.15 0.77
C THR A 24 1.11 5.74 2.14
N LEU A 25 0.05 4.94 2.21
CA LEU A 25 -0.45 4.38 3.45
C LEU A 25 0.62 3.56 4.18
N LEU A 26 1.32 2.68 3.47
CA LEU A 26 2.42 1.90 4.04
C LEU A 26 3.53 2.80 4.58
N ARG A 27 3.90 3.88 3.88
CA ARG A 27 4.88 4.86 4.38
C ARG A 27 4.44 5.48 5.71
N HIS A 28 3.19 5.87 5.85
CA HIS A 28 2.70 6.46 7.10
C HIS A 28 2.65 5.42 8.23
N LEU A 29 2.26 4.18 7.95
CA LEU A 29 2.24 3.11 8.95
C LEU A 29 3.65 2.76 9.46
N PHE A 30 4.61 2.65 8.55
CA PHE A 30 5.99 2.28 8.88
C PHE A 30 6.83 3.44 9.45
N ASN A 31 6.50 4.69 9.14
CA ASN A 31 7.11 5.88 9.74
C ASN A 31 6.32 6.42 10.93
N HIS A 32 5.31 5.70 11.41
CA HIS A 32 4.53 6.10 12.58
C HIS A 32 5.47 6.18 13.81
N PRO A 33 5.33 7.18 14.71
CA PRO A 33 6.23 7.34 15.87
C PRO A 33 6.30 6.13 16.81
N GLY A 34 5.22 5.33 16.83
CA GLY A 34 5.15 4.07 17.59
C GLY A 34 5.78 2.86 16.88
N PHE A 35 6.16 2.98 15.60
CA PHE A 35 6.81 1.93 14.83
C PHE A 35 8.31 1.95 15.12
N LYS A 36 8.81 0.89 15.77
CA LYS A 36 10.22 0.79 16.14
C LYS A 36 10.90 -0.30 15.33
N TYR A 37 12.10 0.00 14.88
CA TYR A 37 12.96 -0.95 14.18
C TYR A 37 14.16 -1.29 15.07
N LEU A 38 14.59 -2.54 15.01
CA LEU A 38 15.82 -2.99 15.69
C LEU A 38 17.07 -2.35 15.08
N GLU A 39 17.04 -2.10 13.77
CA GLU A 39 18.08 -1.42 13.00
C GLU A 39 17.39 -0.46 12.02
N PRO A 40 18.02 0.66 11.62
CA PRO A 40 17.44 1.57 10.63
C PRO A 40 16.99 0.79 9.39
N PRO A 41 15.72 0.94 8.96
CA PRO A 41 15.22 0.14 7.87
C PRO A 41 15.94 0.48 6.57
N THR A 42 16.35 -0.55 5.84
CA THR A 42 16.91 -0.44 4.49
C THR A 42 16.03 -1.19 3.51
N ALA A 43 16.26 -0.98 2.20
CA ALA A 43 15.52 -1.70 1.16
C ALA A 43 15.61 -3.24 1.26
N GLN A 44 16.55 -3.79 2.05
CA GLN A 44 16.77 -5.23 2.24
C GLN A 44 16.48 -5.73 3.66
N ILE A 45 16.47 -4.85 4.68
CA ILE A 45 16.38 -5.25 6.09
C ILE A 45 15.35 -4.35 6.79
N TYR A 46 14.29 -4.96 7.33
CA TYR A 46 13.25 -4.29 8.11
C TYR A 46 12.88 -5.12 9.36
N LYS A 47 13.83 -5.31 10.27
CA LYS A 47 13.55 -6.06 11.50
C LYS A 47 12.76 -5.17 12.47
N THR A 48 11.51 -5.54 12.72
CA THR A 48 10.64 -4.84 13.68
C THR A 48 11.08 -5.13 15.11
N ASP A 49 11.05 -4.09 15.94
CA ASP A 49 11.30 -4.24 17.38
C ASP A 49 10.04 -4.84 18.03
N PRO A 50 10.18 -5.87 18.90
CA PRO A 50 9.05 -6.48 19.61
C PRO A 50 8.29 -5.52 20.52
N THR A 51 8.84 -4.34 20.83
CA THR A 51 8.19 -3.28 21.60
C THR A 51 7.25 -2.40 20.77
N THR A 52 7.22 -2.58 19.44
CA THR A 52 6.24 -1.90 18.58
C THR A 52 4.83 -2.34 18.96
N ALA A 53 3.90 -1.38 19.00
CA ALA A 53 2.51 -1.65 19.35
C ALA A 53 1.90 -2.72 18.40
N PRO A 54 1.34 -3.83 18.92
CA PRO A 54 0.77 -4.88 18.08
C PRO A 54 -0.27 -4.41 17.04
N PRO A 55 -1.19 -3.47 17.37
CA PRO A 55 -2.14 -2.93 16.38
C PRO A 55 -1.47 -2.37 15.13
N LEU A 56 -0.33 -1.71 15.30
CA LEU A 56 0.41 -1.07 14.23
C LEU A 56 1.12 -2.11 13.35
N ILE A 57 1.71 -3.15 13.96
CA ILE A 57 2.30 -4.28 13.21
C ILE A 57 1.23 -4.99 12.39
N TRP A 58 0.07 -5.30 12.99
CA TRP A 58 -0.96 -6.09 12.32
C TRP A 58 -1.60 -5.33 11.16
N VAL A 59 -1.87 -4.03 11.32
CA VAL A 59 -2.38 -3.21 10.21
C VAL A 59 -1.31 -3.03 9.13
N ALA A 60 -0.05 -2.77 9.50
CA ALA A 60 1.04 -2.65 8.52
C ALA A 60 1.22 -3.94 7.71
N ASP A 61 1.24 -5.11 8.37
CA ASP A 61 1.36 -6.40 7.70
C ASP A 61 0.13 -6.71 6.82
N PHE A 62 -1.08 -6.38 7.29
CA PHE A 62 -2.30 -6.58 6.51
C PHE A 62 -2.33 -5.74 5.23
N VAL A 63 -1.97 -4.46 5.33
CA VAL A 63 -1.88 -3.55 4.17
C VAL A 63 -0.72 -3.99 3.26
N GLN A 64 0.41 -4.43 3.82
CA GLN A 64 1.55 -4.90 3.03
C GLN A 64 1.20 -6.15 2.24
N ASN A 65 0.50 -7.10 2.85
CA ASN A 65 0.01 -8.30 2.17
C ASN A 65 -0.99 -7.97 1.07
N THR A 66 -1.84 -6.97 1.27
CA THR A 66 -2.76 -6.47 0.24
C THR A 66 -1.98 -5.87 -0.93
N TYR A 67 -0.98 -5.04 -0.62
CA TYR A 67 -0.11 -4.43 -1.63
C TYR A 67 0.64 -5.48 -2.45
N ILE A 68 1.29 -6.44 -1.79
CA ILE A 68 2.12 -7.46 -2.45
C ILE A 68 1.29 -8.45 -3.27
N ASN A 69 0.17 -8.94 -2.72
CA ASN A 69 -0.57 -10.03 -3.35
C ASN A 69 -1.62 -9.55 -4.35
N CYS A 70 -2.16 -8.35 -4.14
CA CYS A 70 -3.29 -7.85 -4.92
C CYS A 70 -2.91 -6.70 -5.85
N ILE A 71 -1.93 -5.84 -5.50
CA ILE A 71 -1.61 -4.64 -6.28
C ILE A 71 -0.35 -4.81 -7.13
N ILE A 72 0.76 -5.30 -6.56
CA ILE A 72 2.02 -5.54 -7.28
C ILE A 72 1.81 -6.36 -8.57
N PRO A 73 0.93 -7.38 -8.62
CA PRO A 73 0.72 -8.15 -9.85
C PRO A 73 0.24 -7.35 -11.07
N PHE A 74 -0.38 -6.18 -10.86
CA PHE A 74 -0.78 -5.27 -11.94
C PHE A 74 0.35 -4.34 -12.40
N LEU A 75 1.38 -4.17 -11.57
CA LEU A 75 2.51 -3.30 -11.87
C LEU A 75 3.58 -4.03 -12.70
N PRO A 76 4.42 -3.31 -13.44
CA PRO A 76 5.57 -3.91 -14.10
C PRO A 76 6.54 -4.52 -13.10
N ALA A 77 7.25 -5.57 -13.54
CA ALA A 77 8.20 -6.29 -12.68
C ALA A 77 9.29 -5.33 -12.15
N GLY A 78 9.38 -5.20 -10.83
CA GLY A 78 10.35 -4.32 -10.18
C GLY A 78 9.88 -2.88 -9.97
N ALA A 79 8.62 -2.53 -10.26
CA ALA A 79 8.09 -1.18 -10.04
C ALA A 79 8.32 -0.66 -8.62
N THR A 80 8.18 -1.52 -7.60
CA THR A 80 8.40 -1.18 -6.17
C THR A 80 9.85 -0.88 -5.80
N ARG A 81 10.80 -1.19 -6.68
CA ARG A 81 12.24 -0.87 -6.54
C ARG A 81 12.70 0.22 -7.51
N LYS A 82 11.94 0.51 -8.56
CA LYS A 82 12.39 1.39 -9.64
C LYS A 82 11.64 2.71 -9.67
N CYS A 83 10.39 2.74 -9.21
CA CYS A 83 9.58 3.95 -9.17
C CYS A 83 9.36 4.43 -7.74
N LYS A 84 9.68 5.70 -7.48
CA LYS A 84 9.57 6.32 -6.16
C LYS A 84 8.14 6.34 -5.63
N ALA A 85 7.16 6.61 -6.49
CA ALA A 85 5.75 6.75 -6.12
C ALA A 85 5.14 5.46 -5.56
N VAL A 86 5.50 4.31 -6.13
CA VAL A 86 5.06 2.97 -5.71
C VAL A 86 6.15 2.22 -4.93
N GLY A 87 7.22 2.93 -4.55
CA GLY A 87 8.39 2.38 -3.91
C GLY A 87 8.10 1.86 -2.51
N ASN A 88 8.82 0.81 -2.12
CA ASN A 88 8.76 0.27 -0.77
C ASN A 88 9.04 1.38 0.26
N PRO A 89 8.34 1.41 1.41
CA PRO A 89 8.49 2.43 2.44
C PRO A 89 9.94 2.67 2.89
N TRP A 90 10.71 1.59 2.99
CA TRP A 90 12.12 1.64 3.41
C TRP A 90 13.06 2.19 2.33
N ALA A 91 12.81 1.89 1.05
CA ALA A 91 13.55 2.49 -0.06
C ALA A 91 13.20 3.97 -0.23
N TYR A 92 11.96 4.37 0.09
CA TYR A 92 11.55 5.77 0.10
C TYR A 92 12.23 6.59 1.20
N ALA A 93 12.49 5.97 2.36
CA ALA A 93 13.20 6.61 3.48
C ALA A 93 14.72 6.73 3.24
N ASP A 94 15.28 5.97 2.30
CA ASP A 94 16.70 6.01 1.96
C ASP A 94 16.99 7.14 0.96
N ALA A 95 17.63 8.21 1.44
CA ALA A 95 18.01 9.36 0.62
C ALA A 95 19.07 9.03 -0.46
N SER A 96 19.77 7.89 -0.33
CA SER A 96 20.78 7.44 -1.30
C SER A 96 20.20 6.58 -2.43
N TYR A 97 18.91 6.22 -2.34
CA TYR A 97 18.29 5.31 -3.29
C TYR A 97 18.03 5.97 -4.65
N GLN A 98 18.61 5.39 -5.70
CA GLN A 98 18.48 5.85 -7.08
C GLN A 98 17.22 5.24 -7.68
N TRP A 99 16.27 6.09 -8.05
CA TRP A 99 15.04 5.68 -8.74
C TRP A 99 15.26 5.73 -10.25
N GLU A 100 14.87 4.67 -10.94
CA GLU A 100 15.08 4.52 -12.38
C GLU A 100 13.86 4.92 -13.21
N TRP A 101 12.67 4.90 -12.60
CA TRP A 101 11.38 5.06 -13.29
C TRP A 101 10.59 6.24 -12.76
N GLU A 102 10.00 6.99 -13.68
CA GLU A 102 9.10 8.10 -13.40
C GLU A 102 7.73 7.85 -14.01
N TRP A 103 6.69 8.31 -13.32
CA TRP A 103 5.33 8.25 -13.83
C TRP A 103 5.06 9.48 -14.68
N ASP A 104 4.65 9.27 -15.93
CA ASP A 104 4.18 10.34 -16.79
C ASP A 104 2.65 10.39 -16.76
N GLU A 105 2.11 11.37 -16.04
CA GLU A 105 0.67 11.60 -15.89
C GLU A 105 -0.01 11.91 -17.24
N GLN A 106 0.70 12.53 -18.19
CA GLN A 106 0.13 12.89 -19.50
C GLN A 106 0.03 11.67 -20.43
N ALA A 107 1.00 10.76 -20.33
CA ALA A 107 1.01 9.52 -21.10
C ALA A 107 0.24 8.38 -20.42
N GLY A 108 -0.05 8.49 -19.12
CA GLY A 108 -0.62 7.41 -18.32
C GLY A 108 0.29 6.18 -18.27
N ALA A 109 1.61 6.40 -18.28
CA ALA A 109 2.61 5.35 -18.47
C ALA A 109 3.85 5.57 -17.59
N LEU A 110 4.44 4.46 -17.14
CA LEU A 110 5.76 4.46 -16.50
C LEU A 110 6.83 4.61 -17.58
N LYS A 111 7.76 5.55 -17.39
CA LYS A 111 8.93 5.71 -18.25
C LYS A 111 10.20 5.32 -17.51
N ASP A 112 11.09 4.61 -18.20
CA ASP A 112 12.44 4.39 -17.70
C ASP A 112 13.33 5.62 -17.88
N ALA A 113 14.53 5.60 -17.29
CA ALA A 113 15.54 6.66 -17.45
C ALA A 113 15.98 6.91 -18.91
N SER A 114 15.63 6.02 -19.84
CA SER A 114 15.90 6.16 -21.28
C SER A 114 14.67 6.67 -22.07
N GLY A 115 13.55 6.93 -21.39
CA GLY A 115 12.29 7.41 -22.00
C GLY A 115 11.42 6.30 -22.60
N ASN A 116 11.75 5.02 -22.40
CA ASN A 116 10.92 3.92 -22.89
C ASN A 116 9.71 3.69 -21.98
N VAL A 117 8.57 3.42 -22.59
CA VAL A 117 7.34 3.05 -21.87
C VAL A 117 7.51 1.64 -21.30
N VAL A 118 7.35 1.52 -19.99
CA VAL A 118 7.33 0.24 -19.29
C VAL A 118 5.91 -0.31 -19.35
N GLU A 119 5.74 -1.45 -20.03
CA GLU A 119 4.43 -2.08 -20.18
C GLU A 119 3.91 -2.61 -18.84
N PHE A 120 2.65 -2.30 -18.55
CA PHE A 120 1.93 -2.86 -17.42
C PHE A 120 1.56 -4.31 -17.70
N ARG A 121 1.51 -5.10 -16.63
CA ARG A 121 1.17 -6.51 -16.77
C ARG A 121 -0.34 -6.67 -16.90
N THR A 122 -0.77 -7.28 -18.00
CA THR A 122 -2.16 -7.72 -18.14
C THR A 122 -2.31 -9.09 -17.48
N LEU A 123 -3.20 -9.16 -16.48
CA LEU A 123 -3.56 -10.41 -15.83
C LEU A 123 -4.76 -11.06 -16.53
N PRO A 124 -4.91 -12.40 -16.43
CA PRO A 124 -6.16 -13.06 -16.82
C PRO A 124 -7.35 -12.43 -16.09
N GLU A 125 -8.48 -12.26 -16.78
CA GLU A 125 -9.63 -11.52 -16.28
C GLU A 125 -10.12 -12.01 -14.91
N ASP A 126 -10.17 -13.33 -14.70
CA ASP A 126 -10.57 -13.91 -13.41
C ASP A 126 -9.61 -13.56 -12.27
N GLN A 127 -8.29 -13.57 -12.54
CA GLN A 127 -7.28 -13.18 -11.55
C GLN A 127 -7.31 -11.67 -11.29
N ALA A 128 -7.57 -10.85 -12.32
CA ALA A 128 -7.72 -9.42 -12.16
C ALA A 128 -8.94 -9.10 -11.27
N LYS A 129 -10.07 -9.77 -11.53
CA LYS A 129 -11.30 -9.65 -10.74
C LYS A 129 -11.09 -10.03 -9.29
N GLU A 130 -10.48 -11.19 -9.05
CA GLU A 130 -10.17 -11.66 -7.70
C GLU A 130 -9.32 -10.63 -6.94
N LYS A 131 -8.23 -10.15 -7.57
CA LYS A 131 -7.32 -9.19 -6.93
C LYS A 131 -7.97 -7.85 -6.66
N ILE A 132 -8.76 -7.31 -7.58
CA ILE A 132 -9.45 -6.03 -7.36
C ILE A 132 -10.54 -6.18 -6.28
N SER A 133 -11.29 -7.28 -6.29
CA SER A 133 -12.25 -7.60 -5.22
C SER A 133 -11.56 -7.63 -3.85
N ASP A 134 -10.39 -8.25 -3.79
CA ASP A 134 -9.56 -8.28 -2.58
C ASP A 134 -9.08 -6.89 -2.17
N VAL A 135 -8.58 -6.07 -3.10
CA VAL A 135 -8.17 -4.69 -2.80
C VAL A 135 -9.32 -3.89 -2.19
N ILE A 136 -10.52 -3.98 -2.79
CA ILE A 136 -11.70 -3.26 -2.30
C ILE A 136 -12.09 -3.75 -0.90
N THR A 137 -12.19 -5.07 -0.72
CA THR A 137 -12.65 -5.65 0.54
C THR A 137 -11.64 -5.42 1.67
N ARG A 138 -10.35 -5.55 1.39
CA ARG A 138 -9.25 -5.32 2.35
C ARG A 138 -9.04 -3.83 2.61
N GLY A 139 -9.25 -2.98 1.60
CA GLY A 139 -9.28 -1.52 1.77
C GLY A 139 -10.40 -1.07 2.70
N PHE A 140 -11.60 -1.62 2.54
CA PHE A 140 -12.72 -1.39 3.45
C PHE A 140 -12.41 -1.86 4.88
N MET A 141 -11.84 -3.06 5.05
CA MET A 141 -11.42 -3.54 6.37
C MET A 141 -10.37 -2.63 7.01
N THR A 142 -9.40 -2.15 6.22
CA THR A 142 -8.36 -1.21 6.70
C THR A 142 -8.99 0.10 7.16
N LYS A 143 -9.94 0.67 6.39
CA LYS A 143 -10.74 1.84 6.81
C LYS A 143 -11.43 1.61 8.13
N LYS A 144 -12.13 0.49 8.24
CA LYS A 144 -12.86 0.14 9.45
C LYS A 144 -11.95 0.04 10.67
N ILE A 145 -10.82 -0.63 10.55
CA ILE A 145 -9.86 -0.80 11.64
C ILE A 145 -9.26 0.55 12.06
N VAL A 146 -8.76 1.34 11.11
CA VAL A 146 -8.05 2.58 11.44
C VAL A 146 -9.00 3.66 11.93
N LEU A 147 -10.18 3.80 11.33
CA LEU A 147 -11.10 4.90 11.63
C LEU A 147 -12.11 4.58 12.74
N GLU A 148 -12.49 3.31 12.91
CA GLU A 148 -13.60 2.91 13.77
C GLU A 148 -13.19 2.01 14.95
N ASN A 149 -11.89 1.73 15.21
CA ASN A 149 -11.50 0.85 16.33
C ASN A 149 -11.94 1.37 17.72
N GLU A 150 -12.17 2.67 17.86
CA GLU A 150 -12.70 3.27 19.08
C GLU A 150 -14.19 3.00 19.26
N THR A 151 -14.96 3.00 18.16
CA THR A 151 -16.43 2.97 18.20
C THR A 151 -17.02 1.61 17.84
N ASP A 152 -16.32 0.78 17.06
CA ASP A 152 -16.77 -0.54 16.64
C ASP A 152 -15.97 -1.65 17.36
N PRO A 153 -16.63 -2.45 18.24
CA PRO A 153 -16.00 -3.56 18.94
C PRO A 153 -15.37 -4.62 18.01
N LYS A 154 -15.92 -4.84 16.81
CA LYS A 154 -15.35 -5.79 15.85
C LYS A 154 -14.04 -5.26 15.27
N ALA A 155 -13.98 -3.98 14.92
CA ALA A 155 -12.76 -3.33 14.46
C ALA A 155 -11.67 -3.40 15.55
N ARG A 156 -12.06 -3.16 16.80
CA ARG A 156 -11.18 -3.28 17.97
C ARG A 156 -10.65 -4.68 18.19
N LEU A 157 -11.51 -5.70 18.06
CA LEU A 157 -11.11 -7.11 18.23
C LEU A 157 -10.07 -7.54 17.20
N ILE A 158 -10.17 -7.04 15.96
CA ILE A 158 -9.19 -7.33 14.90
C ILE A 158 -7.79 -6.81 15.27
N ILE A 159 -7.70 -5.71 16.04
CA ILE A 159 -6.42 -5.16 16.53
C ILE A 159 -6.10 -5.53 17.98
N GLY A 160 -6.74 -6.56 18.53
CA GLY A 160 -6.32 -7.17 19.80
C GLY A 160 -7.16 -6.74 20.99
N GLY A 161 -8.31 -6.12 20.75
CA GLY A 161 -9.28 -5.77 21.78
C GLY A 161 -9.02 -4.44 22.48
N SER A 162 -7.95 -3.74 22.13
CA SER A 162 -7.64 -2.38 22.60
C SER A 162 -7.86 -1.33 21.51
N THR A 163 -8.17 -0.11 21.93
CA THR A 163 -8.19 1.06 21.04
C THR A 163 -6.76 1.48 20.74
N PHE A 164 -6.51 1.92 19.51
CA PHE A 164 -5.20 2.40 19.09
C PHE A 164 -5.35 3.63 18.21
N ASP A 165 -4.59 4.67 18.55
CA ASP A 165 -4.46 5.86 17.72
C ASP A 165 -3.34 5.65 16.69
N PHE A 166 -3.74 5.58 15.42
CA PHE A 166 -2.83 5.45 14.28
C PHE A 166 -2.25 6.80 13.80
N GLY A 167 -2.66 7.91 14.42
CA GLY A 167 -2.28 9.25 14.02
C GLY A 167 -3.05 9.76 12.79
N GLU A 168 -3.07 11.09 12.61
CA GLU A 168 -3.89 11.71 11.56
C GLU A 168 -3.40 11.39 10.14
N ASP A 169 -2.08 11.26 9.94
CA ASP A 169 -1.52 10.93 8.62
C ASP A 169 -2.02 9.57 8.09
N VAL A 170 -2.04 8.55 8.96
CA VAL A 170 -2.57 7.23 8.61
C VAL A 170 -4.08 7.31 8.38
N ARG A 171 -4.82 8.04 9.23
CA ARG A 171 -6.27 8.23 9.07
C ARG A 171 -6.61 8.91 7.73
N GLN A 172 -5.85 9.92 7.33
CA GLN A 172 -6.04 10.60 6.04
C GLN A 172 -5.67 9.70 4.87
N ALA A 173 -4.54 9.00 4.92
CA ALA A 173 -4.14 8.06 3.87
C ALA A 173 -5.19 6.96 3.65
N VAL A 174 -5.79 6.46 4.74
CA VAL A 174 -6.86 5.47 4.69
C VAL A 174 -8.17 6.04 4.13
N ARG A 175 -8.52 7.30 4.44
CA ARG A 175 -9.67 7.97 3.81
C ARG A 175 -9.49 8.07 2.29
N ASN A 176 -8.26 8.29 1.83
CA ASN A 176 -7.91 8.44 0.42
C ASN A 176 -7.73 7.12 -0.35
N LEU A 177 -7.98 5.95 0.25
CA LEU A 177 -7.94 4.66 -0.47
C LEU A 177 -9.06 4.47 -1.50
N ASP A 178 -10.09 5.33 -1.50
CA ASP A 178 -11.21 5.27 -2.47
C ASP A 178 -10.94 6.13 -3.71
#